data_AF-A0A0C1NIQ3-F1
#
_entry.id   AF-A0A0C1NIQ3-F1
#
_cell.length_a   1.000
_cell.length_b   1.000
_cell.length_c   1.000
_cell.angle_alpha   90.00
_cell.angle_beta   90.00
_cell.angle_gamma   90.00
#
_symmetry.space_group_name_H-M   'P 1'
#
loop_
_entity.id
_entity.type
_entity.pdbx_description
1 polymer ?
#
loop_
_entity_poly.entity_id
_entity_poly.type
_entity_poly.pdbx_seq_one_letter_code
_entity_poly.pdbx_strand_id
1 'polypeptide(L)'
;VPKGKTIADLDIPSVANYCGMDVYTTFQLVPKLREELEKIDVTNSLLDTESNRSLENLLLKVEQPLEPVLAEMEYRGIRIDTAYLQELSRGLETDLAKFEQQAYNLAGETFNLGSPKQLSQILFDKLKLSTKHSRKIQTGYSTDAATLEKLREVDTTGIVDAIVEYRTLSKLKSTYVDALPELVREDTKRVHTSFNQTATSTGRLSSSNPNLQNIPIRTAFSRQIRKAFIPESGYLMVAADYSQIELRILAHLSQEPVLVAAYQNNEDIHKVTAKLIFEKEDVTSDERRLAKTINFGVIYGMGSQRFSRSTGVEKTDANEFIKRFNNRYPKIFEYLEFVKKQAVTQGYVETIFGRRRYFDFTSNSLRDLKGSNPVDINLSKYKNLGPYDAGLLRAAANAPIQGSSADIIKVAMVKLHDILQNYKARLLLQVHDELVFEVPPEEWEELQSVIKSTMENAVSLSVPLLVEARAGENWMETK
;
A
#
# COMPACT_ATOMS: atom_id res chain seq x y z
N VAL A 1 33.85 4.75 5.90
CA VAL A 1 34.01 4.81 7.37
C VAL A 1 34.06 3.38 7.91
N PRO A 2 35.07 2.98 8.70
CA PRO A 2 35.11 1.66 9.32
C PRO A 2 33.89 1.38 10.21
N LYS A 3 33.53 0.10 10.39
CA LYS A 3 32.43 -0.29 11.27
C LYS A 3 32.65 0.25 12.69
N GLY A 4 31.66 0.95 13.23
CA GLY A 4 31.71 1.56 14.58
C GLY A 4 32.40 2.92 14.64
N LYS A 5 32.79 3.51 13.50
CA LYS A 5 33.29 4.89 13.40
C LYS A 5 32.28 5.79 12.68
N THR A 6 32.48 7.09 12.80
CA THR A 6 31.73 8.16 12.12
C THR A 6 32.62 8.92 11.15
N ILE A 7 32.05 9.85 10.37
CA ILE A 7 32.85 10.73 9.49
C ILE A 7 33.82 11.61 10.28
N ALA A 8 33.52 11.90 11.55
CA ALA A 8 34.38 12.70 12.44
C ALA A 8 35.69 11.98 12.83
N ASP A 9 35.76 10.66 12.65
CA ASP A 9 36.96 9.86 12.95
C ASP A 9 37.95 9.76 11.78
N LEU A 10 37.67 10.42 10.65
CA LEU A 10 38.51 10.42 9.45
C LEU A 10 39.39 11.67 9.39
N ASP A 11 40.50 11.59 8.66
CA ASP A 11 41.36 12.74 8.44
C ASP A 11 40.68 13.80 7.54
N ILE A 12 41.00 15.07 7.80
CA ILE A 12 40.41 16.22 7.08
C ILE A 12 40.56 16.08 5.55
N PRO A 13 41.74 15.73 4.98
CA PRO A 13 41.88 15.52 3.54
C PRO A 13 40.90 14.49 2.96
N SER A 14 40.75 13.33 3.61
CA SER A 14 39.80 12.29 3.18
C SER A 14 38.35 12.79 3.21
N VAL A 15 37.95 13.47 4.29
CA VAL A 15 36.59 14.02 4.42
C VAL A 15 36.35 15.12 3.37
N ALA A 16 37.29 16.03 3.20
CA ALA A 16 37.21 17.11 2.22
C ALA A 16 37.08 16.57 0.79
N ASN A 17 37.86 15.54 0.43
CA ASN A 17 37.76 14.90 -0.87
C ASN A 17 36.40 14.23 -1.07
N TYR A 18 35.92 13.48 -0.08
CA TYR A 18 34.60 12.83 -0.15
C TYR A 18 33.46 13.87 -0.31
N CYS A 19 33.36 14.83 0.60
CA CYS A 19 32.30 15.85 0.57
C CYS A 19 32.42 16.75 -0.67
N GLY A 20 33.64 17.12 -1.07
CA GLY A 20 33.89 17.90 -2.28
C GLY A 20 33.45 17.15 -3.54
N MET A 21 33.71 15.84 -3.62
CA MET A 21 33.27 15.01 -4.74
C MET A 21 31.75 14.83 -4.77
N ASP A 22 31.07 14.73 -3.63
CA ASP A 22 29.60 14.67 -3.58
C ASP A 22 28.99 15.97 -4.14
N VAL A 23 29.49 17.12 -3.71
CA VAL A 23 29.04 18.44 -4.21
C VAL A 23 29.34 18.60 -5.70
N TYR A 24 30.57 18.30 -6.12
CA TYR A 24 30.99 18.41 -7.52
C TYR A 24 30.18 17.48 -8.42
N THR A 25 30.00 16.22 -8.02
CA THR A 25 29.23 15.23 -8.80
C THR A 25 27.77 15.66 -8.92
N THR A 26 27.15 16.12 -7.82
CA THR A 26 25.79 16.66 -7.85
C THR A 26 25.68 17.85 -8.79
N PHE A 27 26.61 18.81 -8.69
CA PHE A 27 26.64 19.98 -9.57
C PHE A 27 26.77 19.61 -11.05
N GLN A 28 27.55 18.58 -11.38
CA GLN A 28 27.72 18.10 -12.76
C GLN A 28 26.52 17.27 -13.28
N LEU A 29 25.81 16.57 -12.38
CA LEU A 29 24.67 15.72 -12.74
C LEU A 29 23.38 16.52 -12.96
N VAL A 30 23.10 17.51 -12.11
CA VAL A 30 21.82 18.24 -12.13
C VAL A 30 21.51 18.86 -13.51
N PRO A 31 22.43 19.56 -14.20
CA PRO A 31 22.15 20.11 -15.52
C PRO A 31 21.80 19.04 -16.56
N LYS A 32 22.50 17.90 -16.53
CA LYS A 32 22.25 16.78 -17.45
C LYS A 32 20.87 16.16 -17.22
N LEU A 33 20.50 15.96 -15.97
CA LEU A 33 19.18 15.42 -15.61
C LEU A 33 18.05 16.41 -15.96
N ARG A 34 18.28 17.71 -15.79
CA ARG A 34 17.33 18.75 -16.23
C ARG A 34 17.15 18.75 -17.75
N GLU A 35 18.24 18.66 -18.51
CA GLU A 35 18.16 18.56 -19.98
C GLU A 35 17.35 17.33 -20.44
N GLU A 36 17.54 16.18 -19.79
CA GLU A 36 16.74 14.97 -20.08
C GLU A 36 15.26 15.13 -19.67
N LEU A 37 14.99 15.85 -18.58
CA LEU A 37 13.62 16.17 -18.14
C LEU A 37 12.92 17.10 -19.13
N GLU A 38 13.61 18.13 -19.61
CA GLU A 38 13.11 19.07 -20.62
C GLU A 38 12.78 18.35 -21.94
N LYS A 39 13.64 17.41 -22.40
CA LYS A 39 13.36 16.59 -23.60
C LYS A 39 12.07 15.79 -23.45
N ILE A 40 11.82 15.25 -22.27
CA ILE A 40 10.59 14.51 -21.97
C ILE A 40 9.37 15.44 -22.04
N ASP A 41 9.44 16.61 -21.42
CA ASP A 41 8.30 17.53 -21.35
C ASP A 41 7.99 18.23 -22.69
N VAL A 42 9.00 18.55 -23.49
CA VAL A 42 8.80 19.04 -24.87
C VAL A 42 8.05 18.02 -25.72
N THR A 43 8.37 16.73 -25.57
CA THR A 43 7.67 15.65 -26.27
C THR A 43 6.18 15.58 -25.87
N ASN A 44 5.85 15.95 -24.62
CA ASN A 44 4.47 15.95 -24.13
C ASN A 44 3.65 17.14 -24.63
N SER A 45 4.26 18.33 -24.66
CA SER A 45 3.59 19.56 -25.14
C SER A 45 3.17 19.47 -26.62
N LEU A 46 3.81 18.63 -27.42
CA LEU A 46 3.44 18.38 -28.82
C LEU A 46 2.23 17.43 -28.97
N LEU A 47 1.85 16.74 -27.89
CA LEU A 47 0.78 15.73 -27.88
C LEU A 47 -0.46 16.17 -27.06
N ASP A 48 -0.31 17.10 -26.12
CA ASP A 48 -1.40 17.55 -25.24
C ASP A 48 -1.16 18.99 -24.73
N THR A 49 -1.82 19.98 -25.33
CA THR A 49 -1.60 21.43 -25.06
C THR A 49 -2.38 21.97 -23.85
N GLU A 50 -3.29 21.19 -23.27
CA GLU A 50 -4.17 21.65 -22.18
C GLU A 50 -3.80 21.08 -20.80
N SER A 51 -2.92 20.09 -20.72
CA SER A 51 -2.62 19.41 -19.46
C SER A 51 -1.33 19.90 -18.82
N ASN A 52 -1.40 20.37 -17.57
CA ASN A 52 -0.25 20.68 -16.70
C ASN A 52 0.59 19.42 -16.32
N ARG A 53 0.60 18.38 -17.16
CA ARG A 53 1.23 17.06 -16.95
C ARG A 53 2.68 17.05 -17.40
N SER A 54 3.50 17.84 -16.73
CA SER A 54 4.95 17.90 -16.93
C SER A 54 5.65 17.22 -15.77
N LEU A 55 6.67 16.41 -16.07
CA LEU A 55 7.50 15.79 -15.03
C LEU A 55 8.32 16.84 -14.26
N GLU A 56 8.72 17.93 -14.93
CA GLU A 56 9.31 19.08 -14.26
C GLU A 56 8.34 19.73 -13.27
N ASN A 57 7.09 19.97 -13.66
CA ASN A 57 6.07 20.50 -12.75
C ASN A 57 5.81 19.55 -11.58
N LEU A 58 5.74 18.25 -11.83
CA LEU A 58 5.60 17.25 -10.75
C LEU A 58 6.80 17.31 -9.78
N LEU A 59 8.02 17.41 -10.29
CA LEU A 59 9.23 17.54 -9.48
C LEU A 59 9.19 18.82 -8.63
N LEU A 60 8.97 19.97 -9.26
CA LEU A 60 9.08 21.29 -8.62
C LEU A 60 7.89 21.64 -7.73
N LYS A 61 6.69 21.11 -8.01
CA LYS A 61 5.45 21.46 -7.28
C LYS A 61 4.98 20.39 -6.31
N VAL A 62 5.47 19.14 -6.44
CA VAL A 62 5.06 18.04 -5.57
C VAL A 62 6.27 17.42 -4.87
N GLU A 63 7.28 16.96 -5.60
CA GLU A 63 8.37 16.20 -4.98
C GLU A 63 9.31 17.07 -4.14
N GLN A 64 9.85 18.15 -4.69
CA GLN A 64 10.78 19.02 -3.94
C GLN A 64 10.12 19.73 -2.76
N PRO A 65 8.88 20.28 -2.88
CA PRO A 65 8.20 20.85 -1.72
C PRO A 65 7.88 19.84 -0.63
N LEU A 66 7.83 18.54 -0.95
CA LEU A 66 7.61 17.47 0.01
C LEU A 66 8.87 17.14 0.82
N GLU A 67 10.07 17.39 0.31
CA GLU A 67 11.35 17.12 1.00
C GLU A 67 11.41 17.72 2.42
N PRO A 68 11.13 19.02 2.64
CA PRO A 68 11.14 19.58 4.00
C PRO A 68 10.02 19.01 4.88
N VAL A 69 8.87 18.62 4.30
CA VAL A 69 7.77 17.99 5.04
C VAL A 69 8.23 16.63 5.60
N LEU A 70 8.85 15.80 4.76
CA LEU A 70 9.38 14.50 5.18
C LEU A 70 10.50 14.69 6.19
N ALA A 71 11.43 15.62 5.97
CA ALA A 71 12.51 15.89 6.91
C ALA A 71 11.98 16.29 8.29
N GLU A 72 10.93 17.11 8.38
CA GLU A 72 10.30 17.44 9.65
C GLU A 72 9.62 16.21 10.27
N MET A 73 8.82 15.45 9.50
CA MET A 73 8.16 14.23 10.00
C MET A 73 9.17 13.23 10.57
N GLU A 74 10.27 12.98 9.86
CA GLU A 74 11.36 12.10 10.29
C GLU A 74 12.07 12.65 11.54
N TYR A 75 12.38 13.95 11.56
CA TYR A 75 13.02 14.61 12.70
C TYR A 75 12.14 14.56 13.95
N ARG A 76 10.83 14.73 13.81
CA ARG A 76 9.87 14.67 14.93
C ARG A 76 9.70 13.24 15.44
N GLY A 77 9.51 12.27 14.53
CA GLY A 77 9.15 10.91 14.88
C GLY A 77 7.80 10.79 15.59
N ILE A 78 7.43 9.58 15.97
CA ILE A 78 6.19 9.27 16.70
C ILE A 78 6.48 8.68 18.08
N ARG A 79 5.71 9.08 19.09
CA ARG A 79 5.86 8.55 20.45
C ARG A 79 5.17 7.19 20.56
N ILE A 80 5.80 6.30 21.33
CA ILE A 80 5.30 4.95 21.59
C ILE A 80 5.25 4.72 23.10
N ASP A 81 4.18 4.08 23.58
CA ASP A 81 4.05 3.59 24.93
C ASP A 81 4.83 2.28 25.10
N THR A 82 6.09 2.42 25.50
CA THR A 82 6.99 1.28 25.75
C THR A 82 6.50 0.38 26.89
N ALA A 83 5.88 0.93 27.93
CA ALA A 83 5.42 0.16 29.08
C ALA A 83 4.25 -0.75 28.67
N TYR A 84 3.30 -0.20 27.91
CA TYR A 84 2.20 -0.98 27.34
C TYR A 84 2.71 -2.06 26.38
N LEU A 85 3.70 -1.78 25.52
CA LEU A 85 4.27 -2.82 24.65
C LEU A 85 4.95 -3.95 25.43
N GLN A 86 5.62 -3.66 26.55
CA GLN A 86 6.21 -4.69 27.41
C GLN A 86 5.14 -5.55 28.13
N GLU A 87 4.01 -4.96 28.50
CA GLU A 87 2.86 -5.71 29.00
C GLU A 87 2.26 -6.62 27.93
N LEU A 88 2.02 -6.05 26.74
CA LEU A 88 1.54 -6.79 25.59
C LEU A 88 2.48 -7.95 25.24
N SER A 89 3.79 -7.73 25.23
CA SER A 89 4.79 -8.75 24.94
C SER A 89 4.66 -9.97 25.87
N ARG A 90 4.50 -9.75 27.18
CA ARG A 90 4.29 -10.81 28.18
C ARG A 90 2.99 -11.59 27.96
N GLY A 91 1.91 -10.89 27.60
CA GLY A 91 0.65 -11.53 27.23
C GLY A 91 0.81 -12.47 26.03
N LEU A 92 1.53 -12.01 25.01
CA LEU A 92 1.78 -12.78 23.79
C LEU A 92 2.67 -14.00 24.01
N GLU A 93 3.61 -13.95 24.94
CA GLU A 93 4.40 -15.13 25.32
C GLU A 93 3.52 -16.24 25.87
N THR A 94 2.50 -15.88 26.65
CA THR A 94 1.52 -16.84 27.19
C THR A 94 0.69 -17.47 26.09
N ASP A 95 0.19 -16.66 25.14
CA ASP A 95 -0.58 -17.14 23.99
C ASP A 95 0.25 -18.02 23.04
N LEU A 96 1.51 -17.63 22.78
CA LEU A 96 2.43 -18.41 21.97
C LEU A 96 2.71 -19.77 22.60
N ALA A 97 2.98 -19.82 23.91
CA ALA A 97 3.20 -21.07 24.64
C ALA A 97 1.97 -21.99 24.57
N LYS A 98 0.75 -21.42 24.61
CA LYS A 98 -0.48 -22.19 24.46
C LYS A 98 -0.59 -22.83 23.06
N PHE A 99 -0.38 -22.06 21.99
CA PHE A 99 -0.44 -22.61 20.62
C PHE A 99 0.67 -23.62 20.35
N GLU A 100 1.86 -23.38 20.90
CA GLU A 100 2.98 -24.31 20.84
C GLU A 100 2.65 -25.63 21.53
N GLN A 101 2.13 -25.61 22.77
CA GLN A 101 1.72 -26.82 23.47
C GLN A 101 0.57 -27.56 22.75
N GLN A 102 -0.38 -26.82 22.17
CA GLN A 102 -1.43 -27.40 21.35
C GLN A 102 -0.85 -28.14 20.15
N ALA A 103 0.08 -27.52 19.42
CA ALA A 103 0.74 -28.15 18.27
C ALA A 103 1.55 -29.39 18.69
N TYR A 104 2.23 -29.35 19.84
CA TYR A 104 2.97 -30.51 20.39
C TYR A 104 2.05 -31.68 20.71
N ASN A 105 0.91 -31.41 21.36
CA ASN A 105 -0.06 -32.44 21.69
C ASN A 105 -0.65 -33.10 20.43
N LEU A 106 -0.92 -32.29 19.39
CA LEU A 106 -1.46 -32.78 18.11
C LEU A 106 -0.41 -33.55 17.29
N ALA A 107 0.87 -33.13 17.34
CA ALA A 107 1.96 -33.83 16.65
C ALA A 107 2.45 -35.06 17.42
N GLY A 108 2.23 -35.13 18.73
CA GLY A 108 2.78 -36.16 19.62
C GLY A 108 4.29 -36.05 19.85
N GLU A 109 4.91 -34.91 19.52
CA GLU A 109 6.32 -34.61 19.81
C GLU A 109 6.56 -33.09 19.82
N THR A 110 7.70 -32.67 20.37
CA THR A 110 8.14 -31.28 20.36
C THR A 110 8.93 -30.94 19.09
N PHE A 111 8.72 -29.76 18.52
CA PHE A 111 9.42 -29.29 17.33
C PHE A 111 9.38 -27.76 17.25
N ASN A 112 10.25 -27.13 16.45
CA ASN A 112 10.26 -25.68 16.30
C ASN A 112 9.21 -25.23 15.27
N LEU A 113 8.12 -24.60 15.73
CA LEU A 113 7.05 -24.05 14.87
C LEU A 113 7.52 -22.87 13.98
N GLY A 114 8.65 -22.25 14.30
CA GLY A 114 9.32 -21.27 13.43
C GLY A 114 10.12 -21.90 12.30
N SER A 115 10.49 -23.19 12.39
CA SER A 115 11.36 -23.86 11.42
C SER A 115 10.58 -24.48 10.26
N PRO A 116 10.74 -23.98 9.00
CA PRO A 116 10.04 -24.57 7.85
C PRO A 116 10.42 -26.04 7.62
N LYS A 117 11.65 -26.43 7.96
CA LYS A 117 12.15 -27.80 7.81
C LYS A 117 11.43 -28.77 8.74
N GLN A 118 11.37 -28.45 10.04
CA GLN A 118 10.73 -29.32 11.02
C GLN A 118 9.22 -29.41 10.77
N LEU A 119 8.59 -28.28 10.44
CA LEU A 119 7.17 -28.29 10.04
C LEU A 119 6.89 -29.14 8.81
N SER A 120 7.80 -29.14 7.82
CA SER A 120 7.67 -30.00 6.65
C SER A 120 7.65 -31.48 7.05
N GLN A 121 8.55 -31.89 7.95
CA GLN A 121 8.63 -33.26 8.44
C GLN A 121 7.36 -33.66 9.22
N ILE A 122 6.89 -32.80 10.13
CA ILE A 122 5.67 -33.07 10.90
C ILE A 122 4.45 -33.19 9.98
N LEU A 123 4.21 -32.20 9.12
CA LEU A 123 2.99 -32.13 8.33
C LEU A 123 2.93 -33.22 7.25
N PHE A 124 4.03 -33.46 6.53
CA PHE A 124 4.02 -34.32 5.35
C PHE A 124 4.59 -35.72 5.60
N ASP A 125 5.60 -35.86 6.46
CA ASP A 125 6.22 -37.15 6.71
C ASP A 125 5.52 -37.92 7.85
N LYS A 126 5.16 -37.23 8.94
CA LYS A 126 4.49 -37.86 10.10
C LYS A 126 2.98 -37.90 9.96
N LEU A 127 2.35 -36.73 9.81
CA LEU A 127 0.89 -36.60 9.71
C LEU A 127 0.34 -36.92 8.32
N LYS A 128 1.24 -37.14 7.34
CA LYS A 128 0.89 -37.56 5.97
C LYS A 128 -0.15 -36.66 5.28
N LEU A 129 -0.14 -35.35 5.58
CA LEU A 129 -1.00 -34.40 4.89
C LEU A 129 -0.67 -34.33 3.39
N SER A 130 -1.67 -33.97 2.58
CA SER A 130 -1.55 -33.96 1.13
C SER A 130 -0.46 -33.01 0.62
N THR A 131 0.48 -33.55 -0.16
CA THR A 131 1.54 -32.76 -0.81
C THR A 131 1.07 -32.08 -2.10
N LYS A 132 -0.16 -32.37 -2.57
CA LYS A 132 -0.73 -31.83 -3.82
C LYS A 132 -0.71 -30.29 -3.88
N HIS A 133 -0.79 -29.65 -2.72
CA HIS A 133 -0.87 -28.19 -2.59
C HIS A 133 0.44 -27.53 -2.14
N SER A 134 1.52 -28.31 -2.03
CA SER A 134 2.84 -27.82 -1.64
C SER A 134 3.88 -28.08 -2.72
N ARG A 135 4.80 -27.13 -2.88
CA ARG A 135 5.95 -27.25 -3.78
C ARG A 135 7.16 -27.75 -3.02
N LYS A 136 7.92 -28.68 -3.63
CA LYS A 136 9.20 -29.12 -3.08
C LYS A 136 10.25 -28.00 -3.19
N ILE A 137 10.92 -27.72 -2.08
CA ILE A 137 11.98 -26.73 -1.89
C ILE A 137 13.17 -27.40 -1.19
N GLN A 138 14.27 -26.67 -1.03
CA GLN A 138 15.50 -27.20 -0.43
C GLN A 138 15.30 -27.77 0.99
N THR A 139 14.36 -27.20 1.75
CA THR A 139 14.07 -27.60 3.14
C THR A 139 12.92 -28.61 3.27
N GLY A 140 12.47 -29.24 2.17
CA GLY A 140 11.31 -30.15 2.16
C GLY A 140 10.17 -29.59 1.30
N TYR A 141 8.92 -29.89 1.65
CA TYR A 141 7.74 -29.23 1.07
C TYR A 141 7.53 -27.85 1.70
N SER A 142 7.12 -26.86 0.90
CA SER A 142 6.80 -25.50 1.37
C SER A 142 5.76 -25.53 2.49
N THR A 143 5.99 -24.69 3.50
CA THR A 143 5.04 -24.42 4.59
C THR A 143 4.71 -22.93 4.65
N ASP A 144 4.74 -22.24 3.50
CA ASP A 144 4.34 -20.83 3.43
C ASP A 144 2.84 -20.64 3.74
N ALA A 145 2.43 -19.39 3.98
CA ALA A 145 1.04 -19.08 4.34
C ALA A 145 0.02 -19.57 3.29
N ALA A 146 0.36 -19.54 1.99
CA ALA A 146 -0.54 -19.97 0.93
C ALA A 146 -0.67 -21.50 0.84
N THR A 147 0.39 -22.23 1.21
CA THR A 147 0.33 -23.69 1.37
C THR A 147 -0.43 -24.06 2.64
N LEU A 148 -0.12 -23.43 3.79
CA LEU A 148 -0.81 -23.71 5.04
C LEU A 148 -2.32 -23.47 4.91
N GLU A 149 -2.75 -22.38 4.28
CA GLU A 149 -4.18 -22.10 4.07
C GLU A 149 -4.89 -23.22 3.30
N LYS A 150 -4.25 -23.78 2.26
CA LYS A 150 -4.82 -24.94 1.53
C LYS A 150 -4.78 -26.23 2.34
N LEU A 151 -3.80 -26.37 3.22
CA LEU A 151 -3.70 -27.52 4.10
C LEU A 151 -4.79 -27.48 5.18
N ARG A 152 -5.23 -26.29 5.63
CA ARG A 152 -6.35 -26.15 6.57
C ARG A 152 -7.62 -26.82 6.05
N GLU A 153 -7.89 -26.77 4.74
CA GLU A 153 -9.07 -27.40 4.13
C GLU A 153 -9.06 -28.93 4.24
N VAL A 154 -7.88 -29.55 4.37
CA VAL A 154 -7.70 -31.01 4.39
C VAL A 154 -7.18 -31.53 5.73
N ASP A 155 -6.81 -30.64 6.66
CA ASP A 155 -6.34 -30.99 7.99
C ASP A 155 -7.51 -31.25 8.93
N THR A 156 -7.63 -32.49 9.37
CA THR A 156 -8.65 -32.90 10.35
C THR A 156 -8.14 -32.84 11.80
N THR A 157 -6.85 -32.62 12.01
CA THR A 157 -6.22 -32.59 13.34
C THR A 157 -6.28 -31.21 13.98
N GLY A 158 -6.42 -30.15 13.18
CA GLY A 158 -6.36 -28.75 13.63
C GLY A 158 -4.95 -28.26 13.94
N ILE A 159 -3.90 -29.04 13.61
CA ILE A 159 -2.51 -28.63 13.84
C ILE A 159 -2.13 -27.45 12.95
N VAL A 160 -2.67 -27.40 11.72
CA VAL A 160 -2.37 -26.32 10.77
C VAL A 160 -2.89 -24.99 11.30
N ASP A 161 -4.08 -24.96 11.92
CA ASP A 161 -4.61 -23.76 12.58
C ASP A 161 -3.68 -23.28 13.70
N ALA A 162 -3.26 -24.18 14.59
CA ALA A 162 -2.33 -23.83 15.67
C ALA A 162 -0.99 -23.26 15.14
N ILE A 163 -0.45 -23.84 14.05
CA ILE A 163 0.77 -23.36 13.41
C ILE A 163 0.58 -21.99 12.76
N VAL A 164 -0.54 -21.76 12.08
CA VAL A 164 -0.86 -20.49 11.42
C VAL A 164 -1.02 -19.38 12.45
N GLU A 165 -1.75 -19.63 13.53
CA GLU A 165 -1.92 -18.67 14.64
C GLU A 165 -0.58 -18.37 15.32
N TYR A 166 0.19 -19.41 15.68
CA TYR A 166 1.51 -19.24 16.28
C TYR A 166 2.44 -18.39 15.40
N ARG A 167 2.56 -18.70 14.11
CA ARG A 167 3.46 -17.97 13.20
C ARG A 167 3.01 -16.54 12.98
N THR A 168 1.71 -16.32 12.89
CA THR A 168 1.14 -14.98 12.75
C THR A 168 1.49 -14.14 13.97
N LEU A 169 1.19 -14.66 15.17
CA LEU A 169 1.44 -13.98 16.44
C LEU A 169 2.94 -13.77 16.70
N SER A 170 3.77 -14.79 16.45
CA SER A 170 5.23 -14.74 16.63
C SER A 170 5.88 -13.71 15.73
N LYS A 171 5.49 -13.66 14.44
CA LYS A 171 5.97 -12.64 13.52
C LYS A 171 5.57 -11.24 13.98
N LEU A 172 4.33 -11.08 14.41
CA LEU A 172 3.81 -9.80 14.86
C LEU A 172 4.49 -9.31 16.15
N LYS A 173 4.71 -10.19 17.12
CA LYS A 173 5.45 -9.90 18.35
C LYS A 173 6.88 -9.46 18.03
N SER A 174 7.62 -10.27 17.29
CA SER A 174 9.02 -9.99 16.94
C SER A 174 9.20 -8.74 16.08
N THR A 175 8.31 -8.51 15.11
CA THR A 175 8.44 -7.38 14.16
C THR A 175 8.06 -6.05 14.79
N TYR A 176 7.13 -6.03 15.73
CA TYR A 176 6.56 -4.77 16.25
C TYR A 176 6.67 -4.67 17.76
N VAL A 177 6.15 -5.63 18.51
CA VAL A 177 6.00 -5.51 19.97
C VAL A 177 7.36 -5.51 20.67
N ASP A 178 8.27 -6.38 20.25
CA ASP A 178 9.62 -6.46 20.83
C ASP A 178 10.57 -5.44 20.18
N ALA A 179 10.46 -5.24 18.86
CA ALA A 179 11.40 -4.40 18.13
C ALA A 179 11.17 -2.89 18.29
N LEU A 180 9.92 -2.40 18.35
CA LEU A 180 9.65 -0.96 18.43
C LEU A 180 10.24 -0.30 19.69
N PRO A 181 10.15 -0.90 20.89
CA PRO A 181 10.81 -0.38 22.09
C PRO A 181 12.31 -0.15 21.92
N GLU A 182 13.02 -1.06 21.24
CA GLU A 182 14.46 -0.97 21.01
C GLU A 182 14.85 0.16 20.04
N LEU A 183 13.89 0.63 19.23
CA LEU A 183 14.07 1.71 18.26
C LEU A 183 13.71 3.10 18.81
N VAL A 184 13.26 3.17 20.07
CA VAL A 184 12.97 4.45 20.73
C VAL A 184 14.29 5.16 21.02
N ARG A 185 14.44 6.36 20.47
CA ARG A 185 15.59 7.21 20.75
C ARG A 185 15.54 7.78 22.16
N GLU A 186 16.66 7.76 22.87
CA GLU A 186 16.70 8.22 24.27
C GLU A 186 16.49 9.73 24.43
N ASP A 187 16.94 10.53 23.45
CA ASP A 187 16.90 11.99 23.49
C ASP A 187 15.51 12.55 23.17
N THR A 188 14.76 11.91 22.28
CA THR A 188 13.41 12.34 21.89
C THR A 188 12.30 11.53 22.56
N LYS A 189 12.61 10.33 23.05
CA LYS A 189 11.63 9.31 23.49
C LYS A 189 10.63 8.93 22.39
N ARG A 190 11.06 9.02 21.13
CA ARG A 190 10.23 8.76 19.94
C ARG A 190 10.93 7.78 19.00
N VAL A 191 10.13 7.14 18.15
CA VAL A 191 10.61 6.32 17.03
C VAL A 191 10.62 7.17 15.78
N HIS A 192 11.75 7.16 15.08
CA HIS A 192 11.99 7.97 13.88
C HIS A 192 12.10 7.05 12.67
N THR A 193 11.01 6.91 11.93
CA THR A 193 11.03 6.20 10.65
C THR A 193 11.74 7.03 9.59
N SER A 194 12.32 6.38 8.58
CA SER A 194 12.76 7.03 7.34
C SER A 194 11.69 6.86 6.27
N PHE A 195 11.30 7.94 5.60
CA PHE A 195 10.40 7.97 4.45
C PHE A 195 11.22 8.00 3.16
N ASN A 196 11.15 6.92 2.39
CA ASN A 196 11.86 6.82 1.12
C ASN A 196 10.99 7.38 -0.01
N GLN A 197 11.33 8.59 -0.47
CA GLN A 197 10.58 9.30 -1.50
C GLN A 197 10.74 8.71 -2.91
N THR A 198 11.89 8.08 -3.20
CA THR A 198 12.27 7.58 -4.54
C THR A 198 12.35 6.06 -4.66
N ALA A 199 11.80 5.31 -3.68
CA ALA A 199 11.96 3.84 -3.62
C ALA A 199 10.88 3.03 -4.36
N THR A 200 9.70 3.60 -4.62
CA THR A 200 8.58 2.85 -5.23
C THR A 200 8.36 3.20 -6.69
N SER A 201 7.96 2.22 -7.50
CA SER A 201 7.69 2.40 -8.93
C SER A 201 6.41 3.18 -9.26
N THR A 202 5.56 3.42 -8.26
CA THR A 202 4.29 4.16 -8.43
C THR A 202 4.34 5.56 -7.84
N GLY A 203 5.46 5.97 -7.24
CA GLY A 203 5.59 7.29 -6.60
C GLY A 203 5.03 7.35 -5.17
N ARG A 204 4.54 6.24 -4.61
CA ARG A 204 4.20 6.13 -3.19
C ARG A 204 5.45 6.32 -2.33
N LEU A 205 5.28 6.95 -1.18
CA LEU A 205 6.28 6.87 -0.12
C LEU A 205 6.36 5.42 0.37
N SER A 206 7.55 4.97 0.74
CA SER A 206 7.73 3.78 1.57
C SER A 206 8.41 4.16 2.88
N SER A 207 8.37 3.29 3.89
CA SER A 207 9.03 3.55 5.17
C SER A 207 10.00 2.44 5.56
N SER A 208 11.06 2.80 6.28
CA SER A 208 12.10 1.89 6.77
C SER A 208 12.69 2.38 8.09
N ASN A 209 13.29 1.46 8.85
CA ASN A 209 13.99 1.74 10.11
C ASN A 209 13.18 2.51 11.17
N PRO A 210 11.97 2.07 11.57
CA PRO A 210 11.22 0.88 11.14
C PRO A 210 10.20 1.18 10.02
N ASN A 211 9.66 0.14 9.38
CA ASN A 211 8.60 0.31 8.39
C ASN A 211 7.23 0.49 9.08
N LEU A 212 6.88 1.74 9.39
CA LEU A 212 5.61 2.10 10.04
C LEU A 212 4.40 2.05 9.09
N GLN A 213 4.62 2.04 7.77
CA GLN A 213 3.54 1.87 6.79
C GLN A 213 2.94 0.46 6.79
N ASN A 214 3.67 -0.54 7.26
CA ASN A 214 3.22 -1.94 7.28
C ASN A 214 2.51 -2.35 8.57
N ILE A 215 2.27 -1.42 9.51
CA ILE A 215 1.54 -1.71 10.74
C ILE A 215 0.12 -2.16 10.37
N PRO A 216 -0.28 -3.40 10.71
CA PRO A 216 -1.57 -3.92 10.26
C PRO A 216 -2.75 -3.12 10.85
N ILE A 217 -3.94 -3.25 10.25
CA ILE A 217 -5.13 -2.46 10.61
C ILE A 217 -6.35 -3.34 10.98
N ARG A 218 -6.42 -4.54 10.39
CA ARG A 218 -7.70 -5.29 10.27
C ARG A 218 -7.97 -6.29 11.39
N THR A 219 -6.97 -6.66 12.19
CA THR A 219 -7.11 -7.69 13.23
C THR A 219 -7.23 -7.07 14.62
N ALA A 220 -7.87 -7.77 15.56
CA ALA A 220 -7.94 -7.34 16.97
C ALA A 220 -6.52 -7.08 17.53
N PHE A 221 -5.59 -7.95 17.20
CA PHE A 221 -4.19 -7.80 17.55
C PHE A 221 -3.56 -6.52 16.94
N SER A 222 -3.86 -6.21 15.68
CA SER A 222 -3.30 -5.01 15.05
C SER A 222 -3.77 -3.70 15.70
N ARG A 223 -5.00 -3.71 16.25
CA ARG A 223 -5.51 -2.61 17.07
C ARG A 223 -4.71 -2.48 18.37
N GLN A 224 -4.32 -3.59 18.99
CA GLN A 224 -3.46 -3.57 20.17
C GLN A 224 -2.10 -2.93 19.87
N ILE A 225 -1.47 -3.22 18.73
CA ILE A 225 -0.23 -2.52 18.33
C ILE A 225 -0.49 -1.03 18.15
N ARG A 226 -1.52 -0.63 17.39
CA ARG A 226 -1.83 0.79 17.15
C ARG A 226 -2.12 1.57 18.43
N LYS A 227 -2.65 0.93 19.47
CA LYS A 227 -2.85 1.53 20.80
C LYS A 227 -1.55 2.02 21.44
N ALA A 228 -0.41 1.39 21.10
CA ALA A 228 0.89 1.81 21.61
C ALA A 228 1.36 3.16 21.04
N PHE A 229 0.82 3.61 19.92
CA PHE A 229 1.21 4.88 19.30
C PHE A 229 0.39 6.01 19.91
N ILE A 230 1.05 6.86 20.68
CA ILE A 230 0.46 7.92 21.49
C ILE A 230 0.97 9.28 21.02
N PRO A 231 0.20 10.37 21.19
CA PRO A 231 0.64 11.70 20.84
C PRO A 231 1.61 12.25 21.90
N GLU A 232 2.12 13.46 21.68
CA GLU A 232 2.76 14.24 22.74
C GLU A 232 1.84 14.38 23.97
N SER A 233 2.44 14.53 25.17
CA SER A 233 1.66 14.69 26.39
C SER A 233 0.76 15.93 26.32
N GLY A 234 -0.53 15.74 26.59
CA GLY A 234 -1.54 16.80 26.51
C GLY A 234 -2.07 17.05 25.09
N TYR A 235 -1.61 16.31 24.08
CA TYR A 235 -2.11 16.39 22.70
C TYR A 235 -3.10 15.25 22.42
N LEU A 236 -3.88 15.41 21.36
CA LEU A 236 -4.72 14.39 20.75
C LEU A 236 -3.97 13.73 19.59
N MET A 237 -4.14 12.42 19.43
CA MET A 237 -3.79 11.75 18.18
C MET A 237 -4.91 11.99 17.18
N VAL A 238 -4.58 12.41 15.97
CA VAL A 238 -5.55 12.63 14.89
C VAL A 238 -5.16 11.80 13.68
N ALA A 239 -6.13 11.13 13.07
CA ALA A 239 -5.94 10.49 11.78
C ALA A 239 -6.95 11.03 10.77
N ALA A 240 -6.47 11.41 9.58
CA ALA A 240 -7.28 11.83 8.45
C ALA A 240 -7.02 10.90 7.27
N ASP A 241 -8.06 10.18 6.82
CA ASP A 241 -7.97 9.11 5.83
C ASP A 241 -8.88 9.39 4.63
N TYR A 242 -8.36 9.23 3.42
CA TYR A 242 -9.21 9.38 2.23
C TYR A 242 -10.13 8.17 2.07
N SER A 243 -11.44 8.44 2.01
CA SER A 243 -12.43 7.38 1.80
C SER A 243 -12.42 6.90 0.34
N GLN A 244 -11.90 5.68 0.14
CA GLN A 244 -11.92 4.97 -1.15
C GLN A 244 -11.21 5.73 -2.29
N ILE A 245 -10.09 6.40 -2.00
CA ILE A 245 -9.43 7.30 -2.96
C ILE A 245 -9.15 6.63 -4.32
N GLU A 246 -8.69 5.38 -4.33
CA GLU A 246 -8.37 4.68 -5.57
C GLU A 246 -9.62 4.44 -6.44
N LEU A 247 -10.79 4.17 -5.84
CA LEU A 247 -12.03 4.00 -6.61
C LEU A 247 -12.54 5.33 -7.16
N ARG A 248 -12.39 6.43 -6.40
CA ARG A 248 -12.74 7.78 -6.86
C ARG A 248 -11.86 8.20 -8.03
N ILE A 249 -10.55 7.94 -7.94
CA ILE A 249 -9.61 8.15 -9.04
C ILE A 249 -10.00 7.30 -10.24
N LEU A 250 -10.35 6.02 -10.06
CA LEU A 250 -10.80 5.19 -11.17
C LEU A 250 -12.08 5.70 -11.82
N ALA A 251 -13.05 6.16 -11.03
CA ALA A 251 -14.27 6.78 -11.56
C ALA A 251 -13.94 8.04 -12.37
N HIS A 252 -12.99 8.85 -11.90
CA HIS A 252 -12.50 10.01 -12.64
C HIS A 252 -11.76 9.63 -13.93
N LEU A 253 -10.90 8.62 -13.91
CA LEU A 253 -10.12 8.24 -15.09
C LEU A 253 -10.95 7.51 -16.14
N SER A 254 -11.90 6.68 -15.71
CA SER A 254 -12.78 5.93 -16.61
C SER A 254 -14.00 6.73 -17.06
N GLN A 255 -14.41 7.76 -16.30
CA GLN A 255 -15.67 8.48 -16.50
C GLN A 255 -16.89 7.55 -16.57
N GLU A 256 -16.86 6.45 -15.82
CA GLU A 256 -17.96 5.49 -15.74
C GLU A 256 -19.22 6.17 -15.14
N PRO A 257 -20.29 6.39 -15.92
CA PRO A 257 -21.41 7.23 -15.49
C PRO A 257 -22.05 6.76 -14.19
N VAL A 258 -22.14 5.43 -13.98
CA VAL A 258 -22.74 4.87 -12.77
C VAL A 258 -21.92 5.21 -11.53
N LEU A 259 -20.58 5.12 -11.60
CA LEU A 259 -19.72 5.46 -10.46
C LEU A 259 -19.65 6.96 -10.23
N VAL A 260 -19.57 7.76 -11.31
CA VAL A 260 -19.53 9.22 -11.22
C VAL A 260 -20.81 9.74 -10.55
N ALA A 261 -21.98 9.30 -11.01
CA ALA A 261 -23.26 9.70 -10.43
C ALA A 261 -23.37 9.26 -8.96
N ALA A 262 -23.01 8.02 -8.65
CA ALA A 262 -23.05 7.52 -7.27
C ALA A 262 -22.18 8.37 -6.33
N TYR A 263 -20.97 8.76 -6.74
CA TYR A 263 -20.12 9.61 -5.92
C TYR A 263 -20.63 11.05 -5.80
N GLN A 264 -21.19 11.62 -6.87
CA GLN A 264 -21.77 12.97 -6.85
C GLN A 264 -23.02 13.04 -5.95
N ASN A 265 -23.79 11.95 -5.87
CA ASN A 265 -24.96 11.82 -5.01
C ASN A 265 -24.63 11.31 -3.58
N ASN A 266 -23.34 11.14 -3.25
CA ASN A 266 -22.87 10.60 -1.98
C ASN A 266 -23.48 9.22 -1.62
N GLU A 267 -23.67 8.37 -2.63
CA GLU A 267 -24.20 7.01 -2.48
C GLU A 267 -23.11 6.02 -2.04
N ASP A 268 -23.52 4.95 -1.35
CA ASP A 268 -22.61 3.86 -0.99
C ASP A 268 -22.28 3.01 -2.22
N ILE A 269 -21.07 3.18 -2.75
CA ILE A 269 -20.62 2.50 -3.97
C ILE A 269 -20.64 0.98 -3.88
N HIS A 270 -20.44 0.40 -2.69
CA HIS A 270 -20.50 -1.04 -2.49
C HIS A 270 -21.95 -1.52 -2.50
N LYS A 271 -22.87 -0.72 -1.95
CA LYS A 271 -24.32 -0.98 -2.05
C LYS A 271 -24.80 -0.88 -3.50
N VAL A 272 -24.41 0.19 -4.21
CA VAL A 272 -24.69 0.37 -5.64
C VAL A 272 -24.19 -0.84 -6.43
N THR A 273 -22.92 -1.19 -6.26
CA THR A 273 -22.33 -2.37 -6.92
C THR A 273 -23.07 -3.66 -6.58
N ALA A 274 -23.44 -3.88 -5.31
CA ALA A 274 -24.20 -5.05 -4.91
C ALA A 274 -25.56 -5.09 -5.62
N LYS A 275 -26.32 -3.99 -5.63
CA LYS A 275 -27.63 -3.93 -6.31
C LYS A 275 -27.53 -4.31 -7.78
N LEU A 276 -26.45 -3.84 -8.42
CA LEU A 276 -26.19 -4.10 -9.83
C LEU A 276 -25.82 -5.55 -10.13
N ILE A 277 -24.95 -6.15 -9.31
CA ILE A 277 -24.45 -7.50 -9.54
C ILE A 277 -25.51 -8.55 -9.20
N PHE A 278 -26.23 -8.33 -8.09
CA PHE A 278 -27.29 -9.21 -7.60
C PHE A 278 -28.67 -8.89 -8.19
N GLU A 279 -28.77 -7.85 -9.03
CA GLU A 279 -29.99 -7.42 -9.73
C GLU A 279 -31.18 -7.24 -8.77
N LYS A 280 -30.95 -6.53 -7.67
CA LYS A 280 -31.94 -6.33 -6.61
C LYS A 280 -31.82 -4.99 -5.92
N GLU A 281 -32.94 -4.48 -5.44
CA GLU A 281 -32.97 -3.20 -4.71
C GLU A 281 -32.50 -3.33 -3.27
N ASP A 282 -32.90 -4.39 -2.58
CA ASP A 282 -32.53 -4.62 -1.18
C ASP A 282 -31.37 -5.61 -1.08
N VAL A 283 -30.21 -5.07 -0.73
CA VAL A 283 -28.97 -5.82 -0.52
C VAL A 283 -28.67 -5.98 0.96
N THR A 284 -28.31 -7.19 1.35
CA THR A 284 -27.88 -7.54 2.71
C THR A 284 -26.47 -7.00 2.97
N SER A 285 -26.08 -6.96 4.25
CA SER A 285 -24.72 -6.62 4.64
C SER A 285 -23.67 -7.56 4.03
N ASP A 286 -24.00 -8.84 3.87
CA ASP A 286 -23.08 -9.84 3.31
C ASP A 286 -22.87 -9.64 1.81
N GLU A 287 -23.92 -9.30 1.07
CA GLU A 287 -23.81 -8.98 -0.36
C GLU A 287 -23.08 -7.66 -0.60
N ARG A 288 -23.28 -6.66 0.26
CA ARG A 288 -22.47 -5.44 0.26
C ARG A 288 -20.99 -5.76 0.53
N ARG A 289 -20.71 -6.65 1.48
CA ARG A 289 -19.34 -7.10 1.79
C ARG A 289 -18.74 -7.85 0.61
N LEU A 290 -19.52 -8.68 -0.07
CA LEU A 290 -19.10 -9.35 -1.29
C LEU A 290 -18.72 -8.30 -2.34
N ALA A 291 -19.63 -7.37 -2.66
CA ALA A 291 -19.41 -6.28 -3.62
C ALA A 291 -18.15 -5.45 -3.32
N LYS A 292 -17.84 -5.20 -2.04
CA LYS A 292 -16.57 -4.58 -1.64
C LYS A 292 -15.37 -5.41 -2.08
N THR A 293 -15.37 -6.72 -1.85
CA THR A 293 -14.32 -7.62 -2.33
C THR A 293 -14.24 -7.64 -3.87
N ILE A 294 -15.38 -7.53 -4.56
CA ILE A 294 -15.44 -7.45 -6.04
C ILE A 294 -14.75 -6.20 -6.54
N ASN A 295 -15.09 -5.03 -6.00
CA ASN A 295 -14.51 -3.76 -6.41
C ASN A 295 -12.98 -3.78 -6.26
N PHE A 296 -12.46 -4.18 -5.10
CA PHE A 296 -10.99 -4.23 -4.90
C PHE A 296 -10.30 -5.42 -5.56
N GLY A 297 -11.03 -6.46 -5.95
CA GLY A 297 -10.46 -7.63 -6.61
C GLY A 297 -10.47 -7.49 -8.12
N VAL A 298 -11.66 -7.39 -8.69
CA VAL A 298 -11.92 -7.52 -10.14
C VAL A 298 -11.32 -6.35 -10.91
N ILE A 299 -11.45 -5.12 -10.41
CA ILE A 299 -10.83 -3.92 -11.00
C ILE A 299 -9.31 -4.12 -11.17
N TYR A 300 -8.67 -4.77 -10.20
CA TYR A 300 -7.22 -4.98 -10.17
C TYR A 300 -6.78 -6.30 -10.81
N GLY A 301 -7.63 -6.90 -11.66
CA GLY A 301 -7.31 -8.09 -12.44
C GLY A 301 -7.39 -9.40 -11.67
N MET A 302 -8.27 -9.48 -10.66
CA MET A 302 -8.64 -10.75 -10.04
C MET A 302 -9.53 -11.56 -11.00
N GLY A 303 -9.03 -12.70 -11.48
CA GLY A 303 -9.85 -13.66 -12.23
C GLY A 303 -10.77 -14.49 -11.34
N SER A 304 -11.75 -15.16 -11.95
CA SER A 304 -12.80 -15.94 -11.26
C SER A 304 -12.27 -16.97 -10.26
N GLN A 305 -11.12 -17.59 -10.54
CA GLN A 305 -10.50 -18.55 -9.63
C GLN A 305 -10.03 -17.91 -8.31
N ARG A 306 -9.47 -16.68 -8.36
CA ARG A 306 -9.10 -15.96 -7.13
C ARG A 306 -10.34 -15.39 -6.45
N PHE A 307 -11.31 -14.92 -7.22
CA PHE A 307 -12.58 -14.43 -6.72
C PHE A 307 -13.27 -15.47 -5.85
N SER A 308 -13.55 -16.66 -6.42
CA SER A 308 -14.20 -17.78 -5.75
C SER A 308 -13.51 -18.13 -4.42
N ARG A 309 -12.17 -18.14 -4.40
CA ARG A 309 -11.40 -18.37 -3.17
C ARG A 309 -11.53 -17.26 -2.14
N SER A 310 -11.57 -16.00 -2.57
CA SER A 310 -11.68 -14.86 -1.65
C SER A 310 -13.08 -14.65 -1.08
N THR A 311 -14.09 -15.24 -1.71
CA THR A 311 -15.50 -14.99 -1.39
C THR A 311 -16.28 -16.22 -0.94
N GLY A 312 -15.75 -17.43 -1.15
CA GLY A 312 -16.45 -18.69 -0.90
C GLY A 312 -17.54 -18.99 -1.94
N VAL A 313 -17.66 -18.18 -3.00
CA VAL A 313 -18.65 -18.37 -4.07
C VAL A 313 -18.17 -19.45 -5.04
N GLU A 314 -19.09 -20.27 -5.54
CA GLU A 314 -18.81 -21.28 -6.55
C GLU A 314 -18.20 -20.69 -7.83
N LYS A 315 -17.34 -21.46 -8.50
CA LYS A 315 -16.55 -20.94 -9.63
C LYS A 315 -17.43 -20.53 -10.83
N THR A 316 -18.53 -21.24 -11.05
CA THR A 316 -19.49 -20.92 -12.13
C THR A 316 -20.13 -19.57 -11.89
N ASP A 317 -20.57 -19.31 -10.66
CA ASP A 317 -21.22 -18.08 -10.25
C ASP A 317 -20.22 -16.91 -10.25
N ALA A 318 -18.97 -17.17 -9.86
CA ALA A 318 -17.88 -16.20 -9.93
C ALA A 318 -17.65 -15.66 -11.36
N ASN A 319 -17.72 -16.52 -12.39
CA ASN A 319 -17.60 -16.08 -13.78
C ASN A 319 -18.77 -15.18 -14.19
N GLU A 320 -19.98 -15.56 -13.80
CA GLU A 320 -21.20 -14.82 -14.12
C GLU A 320 -21.20 -13.45 -13.42
N PHE A 321 -20.81 -13.39 -12.14
CA PHE A 321 -20.66 -12.14 -11.41
C PHE A 321 -19.64 -11.20 -12.05
N ILE A 322 -18.47 -11.70 -12.46
CA ILE A 322 -17.48 -10.89 -13.16
C ILE A 322 -18.03 -10.40 -14.51
N LYS A 323 -18.73 -11.26 -15.25
CA LYS A 323 -19.33 -10.89 -16.54
C LYS A 323 -20.38 -9.77 -16.37
N ARG A 324 -21.28 -9.89 -15.39
CA ARG A 324 -22.27 -8.86 -15.07
C ARG A 324 -21.60 -7.56 -14.65
N PHE A 325 -20.59 -7.63 -13.79
CA PHE A 325 -19.80 -6.48 -13.36
C PHE A 325 -19.16 -5.76 -14.56
N ASN A 326 -18.54 -6.51 -15.49
CA ASN A 326 -17.96 -5.95 -16.71
C ASN A 326 -19.00 -5.26 -17.59
N ASN A 327 -20.16 -5.89 -17.77
CA ASN A 327 -21.24 -5.34 -18.57
C ASN A 327 -21.83 -4.08 -17.94
N ARG A 328 -21.79 -3.96 -16.61
CA ARG A 328 -22.39 -2.83 -15.89
C ARG A 328 -21.44 -1.64 -15.71
N TYR A 329 -20.14 -1.89 -15.74
CA TYR A 329 -19.10 -0.87 -15.71
C TYR A 329 -18.20 -0.89 -16.96
N PRO A 330 -18.78 -0.80 -18.17
CA PRO A 330 -18.01 -0.98 -19.40
C PRO A 330 -16.87 0.02 -19.55
N LYS A 331 -17.04 1.27 -19.10
CA LYS A 331 -16.02 2.32 -19.24
C LYS A 331 -14.78 2.06 -18.39
N ILE A 332 -14.94 1.39 -17.25
CA ILE A 332 -13.82 0.95 -16.42
C ILE A 332 -12.94 -0.01 -17.22
N PHE A 333 -13.53 -1.03 -17.84
CA PHE A 333 -12.77 -2.06 -18.54
C PHE A 333 -12.19 -1.55 -19.87
N GLU A 334 -12.92 -0.68 -20.56
CA GLU A 334 -12.38 0.06 -21.71
C GLU A 334 -11.14 0.86 -21.32
N TYR A 335 -11.19 1.61 -20.21
CA TYR A 335 -10.07 2.37 -19.69
C TYR A 335 -8.89 1.47 -19.31
N LEU A 336 -9.11 0.42 -18.50
CA LEU A 336 -8.05 -0.48 -18.04
C LEU A 336 -7.37 -1.20 -19.21
N GLU A 337 -8.13 -1.61 -20.23
CA GLU A 337 -7.55 -2.18 -21.45
C GLU A 337 -6.78 -1.13 -22.24
N PHE A 338 -7.29 0.09 -22.37
CA PHE A 338 -6.59 1.18 -23.05
C PHE A 338 -5.25 1.51 -22.39
N VAL A 339 -5.19 1.57 -21.06
CA VAL A 339 -3.94 1.79 -20.31
C VAL A 339 -2.92 0.68 -20.55
N LYS A 340 -3.36 -0.59 -20.65
CA LYS A 340 -2.48 -1.70 -21.03
C LYS A 340 -1.90 -1.52 -22.42
N LYS A 341 -2.74 -1.09 -23.38
CA LYS A 341 -2.29 -0.83 -24.76
C LYS A 341 -1.26 0.29 -24.78
N GLN A 342 -1.51 1.39 -24.05
CA GLN A 342 -0.52 2.45 -23.86
C GLN A 342 0.80 1.90 -23.31
N ALA A 343 0.79 1.14 -22.21
CA ALA A 343 2.01 0.58 -21.65
C ALA A 343 2.85 -0.18 -22.70
N VAL A 344 2.19 -0.95 -23.57
CA VAL A 344 2.84 -1.71 -24.64
C VAL A 344 3.35 -0.81 -25.77
N THR A 345 2.58 0.17 -26.21
CA THR A 345 2.93 1.00 -27.39
C THR A 345 3.94 2.10 -27.08
N GLN A 346 3.78 2.81 -25.97
CA GLN A 346 4.68 3.92 -25.59
C GLN A 346 5.77 3.46 -24.61
N GLY A 347 5.58 2.32 -23.92
CA GLY A 347 6.54 1.80 -22.94
C GLY A 347 6.36 2.38 -21.53
N TYR A 348 5.35 3.21 -21.30
CA TYR A 348 5.03 3.75 -19.97
C TYR A 348 3.53 4.04 -19.83
N VAL A 349 3.09 4.37 -18.62
CA VAL A 349 1.76 4.94 -18.35
C VAL A 349 1.92 6.10 -17.37
N GLU A 350 0.92 6.98 -17.31
CA GLU A 350 0.97 8.22 -16.55
C GLU A 350 -0.17 8.35 -15.52
N THR A 351 0.09 9.10 -14.45
CA THR A 351 -0.93 9.53 -13.47
C THR A 351 -1.63 10.81 -13.92
N ILE A 352 -2.62 11.28 -13.14
CA ILE A 352 -3.27 12.57 -13.40
C ILE A 352 -2.30 13.78 -13.40
N PHE A 353 -1.17 13.68 -12.69
CA PHE A 353 -0.10 14.69 -12.67
C PHE A 353 1.04 14.40 -13.65
N GLY A 354 0.92 13.37 -14.50
CA GLY A 354 1.94 13.03 -15.50
C GLY A 354 3.09 12.15 -14.98
N ARG A 355 3.04 11.65 -13.74
CA ARG A 355 4.06 10.74 -13.23
C ARG A 355 4.13 9.48 -14.08
N ARG A 356 5.32 9.15 -14.58
CA ARG A 356 5.53 7.96 -15.41
C ARG A 356 5.90 6.73 -14.61
N ARG A 357 5.35 5.59 -15.04
CA ARG A 357 5.92 4.27 -14.75
C ARG A 357 6.23 3.58 -16.07
N TYR A 358 7.50 3.19 -16.25
CA TYR A 358 7.99 2.51 -17.43
C TYR A 358 7.82 0.99 -17.33
N PHE A 359 7.60 0.34 -18.47
CA PHE A 359 7.34 -1.10 -18.59
C PHE A 359 8.19 -1.72 -19.69
N ASP A 360 9.06 -2.65 -19.30
CA ASP A 360 9.91 -3.41 -20.21
C ASP A 360 9.34 -4.82 -20.42
N PHE A 361 8.55 -4.98 -21.47
CA PHE A 361 8.00 -6.26 -21.89
C PHE A 361 9.07 -7.16 -22.51
N THR A 362 9.00 -8.45 -22.22
CA THR A 362 10.01 -9.43 -22.67
C THR A 362 9.61 -10.20 -23.92
N SER A 363 8.31 -10.41 -24.15
CA SER A 363 7.83 -11.10 -25.35
C SER A 363 7.99 -10.24 -26.61
N ASN A 364 8.58 -10.83 -27.66
CA ASN A 364 8.71 -10.17 -28.97
C ASN A 364 7.35 -9.68 -29.49
N SER A 365 6.29 -10.48 -29.29
CA SER A 365 4.93 -10.14 -29.71
C SER A 365 4.37 -8.85 -29.11
N LEU A 366 4.81 -8.45 -27.91
CA LEU A 366 4.44 -7.16 -27.31
C LEU A 366 5.46 -6.07 -27.66
N ARG A 367 6.76 -6.40 -27.73
CA ARG A 367 7.81 -5.44 -28.11
C ARG A 367 7.62 -4.89 -29.52
N ASP A 368 7.17 -5.71 -30.46
CA ASP A 368 6.93 -5.33 -31.86
C ASP A 368 5.77 -4.32 -32.00
N LEU A 369 4.95 -4.16 -30.96
CA LEU A 369 3.86 -3.18 -30.93
C LEU A 369 4.31 -1.79 -30.48
N LYS A 370 5.57 -1.61 -30.03
CA LYS A 370 6.08 -0.31 -29.62
C LYS A 370 6.04 0.68 -30.79
N GLY A 371 5.51 1.88 -30.55
CA GLY A 371 5.28 2.91 -31.57
C GLY A 371 3.98 2.75 -32.37
N SER A 372 3.22 1.68 -32.17
CA SER A 372 1.89 1.53 -32.79
C SER A 372 0.84 2.41 -32.11
N ASN A 373 -0.26 2.71 -32.80
CA ASN A 373 -1.39 3.41 -32.19
C ASN A 373 -2.15 2.47 -31.23
N PRO A 374 -2.36 2.83 -29.95
CA PRO A 374 -3.09 2.00 -28.99
C PRO A 374 -4.48 1.57 -29.45
N VAL A 375 -5.20 2.39 -30.23
CA VAL A 375 -6.58 2.10 -30.65
C VAL A 375 -6.64 0.88 -31.58
N ASP A 376 -5.60 0.68 -32.39
CA ASP A 376 -5.55 -0.38 -33.42
C ASP A 376 -5.16 -1.75 -32.86
N ILE A 377 -4.74 -1.80 -31.59
CA ILE A 377 -4.26 -3.03 -30.97
C ILE A 377 -5.39 -3.78 -30.30
N ASN A 378 -5.43 -5.09 -30.55
CA ASN A 378 -6.26 -6.02 -29.81
C ASN A 378 -5.40 -6.98 -28.97
N LEU A 379 -5.20 -6.63 -27.70
CA LEU A 379 -4.39 -7.42 -26.75
C LEU A 379 -4.94 -8.84 -26.53
N SER A 380 -6.24 -9.07 -26.75
CA SER A 380 -6.84 -10.41 -26.59
C SER A 380 -6.32 -11.46 -27.58
N LYS A 381 -5.66 -11.02 -28.67
CA LYS A 381 -4.97 -11.91 -29.62
C LYS A 381 -3.69 -12.52 -29.05
N TYR A 382 -3.13 -11.93 -27.99
CA TYR A 382 -1.88 -12.34 -27.37
C TYR A 382 -2.15 -13.18 -26.11
N LYS A 383 -2.68 -14.40 -26.31
CA LYS A 383 -3.14 -15.27 -25.22
C LYS A 383 -2.03 -16.04 -24.49
N ASN A 384 -0.85 -16.16 -25.09
CA ASN A 384 0.26 -16.98 -24.59
C ASN A 384 1.37 -16.11 -23.97
N LEU A 385 1.00 -15.12 -23.17
CA LEU A 385 1.97 -14.30 -22.44
C LEU A 385 2.52 -15.08 -21.25
N GLY A 386 3.84 -15.01 -21.05
CA GLY A 386 4.48 -15.53 -19.85
C GLY A 386 3.96 -14.81 -18.59
N PRO A 387 4.09 -15.43 -17.39
CA PRO A 387 3.59 -14.87 -16.14
C PRO A 387 4.18 -13.50 -15.81
N TYR A 388 5.39 -13.22 -16.30
CA TYR A 388 6.07 -11.93 -16.14
C TYR A 388 5.34 -10.80 -16.89
N ASP A 389 5.20 -10.91 -18.22
CA ASP A 389 4.51 -9.89 -19.04
C ASP A 389 3.03 -9.74 -18.64
N ALA A 390 2.35 -10.83 -18.29
CA ALA A 390 0.99 -10.77 -17.74
C ALA A 390 0.94 -10.06 -16.36
N GLY A 391 2.02 -10.13 -15.58
CA GLY A 391 2.22 -9.32 -14.37
C GLY A 391 2.39 -7.84 -14.71
N LEU A 392 3.23 -7.51 -15.69
CA LEU A 392 3.45 -6.13 -16.13
C LEU A 392 2.19 -5.47 -16.68
N LEU A 393 1.37 -6.16 -17.50
CA LEU A 393 0.10 -5.62 -17.98
C LEU A 393 -0.87 -5.30 -16.84
N ARG A 394 -0.93 -6.15 -15.80
CA ARG A 394 -1.73 -5.85 -14.60
C ARG A 394 -1.18 -4.66 -13.82
N ALA A 395 0.15 -4.59 -13.70
CA ALA A 395 0.81 -3.48 -13.03
C ALA A 395 0.62 -2.15 -13.78
N ALA A 396 0.59 -2.18 -15.11
CA ALA A 396 0.29 -1.04 -15.97
C ALA A 396 -1.13 -0.51 -15.75
N ALA A 397 -2.14 -1.37 -15.76
CA ALA A 397 -3.52 -0.97 -15.53
C ALA A 397 -3.72 -0.30 -14.15
N ASN A 398 -2.98 -0.74 -13.13
CA ASN A 398 -3.10 -0.23 -11.77
C ASN A 398 -2.26 1.02 -11.50
N ALA A 399 -1.19 1.25 -12.26
CA ALA A 399 -0.21 2.28 -11.96
C ALA A 399 -0.78 3.71 -12.01
N PRO A 400 -1.61 4.12 -13.00
CA PRO A 400 -2.23 5.43 -12.99
C PRO A 400 -3.07 5.68 -11.74
N ILE A 401 -3.82 4.68 -11.28
CA ILE A 401 -4.71 4.80 -10.11
C ILE A 401 -3.89 4.96 -8.83
N GLN A 402 -2.93 4.04 -8.60
CA GLN A 402 -2.12 4.03 -7.39
C GLN A 402 -1.15 5.20 -7.31
N GLY A 403 -0.59 5.60 -8.45
CA GLY A 403 0.30 6.76 -8.54
C GLY A 403 -0.45 8.07 -8.39
N SER A 404 -1.64 8.21 -8.98
CA SER A 404 -2.48 9.40 -8.76
C SER A 404 -2.87 9.55 -7.29
N SER A 405 -3.15 8.45 -6.59
CA SER A 405 -3.39 8.47 -5.14
C SER A 405 -2.16 8.97 -4.37
N ALA A 406 -0.95 8.55 -4.79
CA ALA A 406 0.30 9.04 -4.22
C ALA A 406 0.53 10.53 -4.49
N ASP A 407 0.22 11.00 -5.70
CA ASP A 407 0.35 12.41 -6.05
C ASP A 407 -0.59 13.28 -5.20
N ILE A 408 -1.86 12.86 -5.06
CA ILE A 408 -2.87 13.59 -4.29
C ILE A 408 -2.47 13.73 -2.82
N ILE A 409 -2.05 12.64 -2.17
CA ILE A 409 -1.67 12.71 -0.76
C ILE A 409 -0.42 13.57 -0.56
N LYS A 410 0.55 13.54 -1.48
CA LYS A 410 1.73 14.42 -1.42
C LYS A 410 1.35 15.89 -1.56
N VAL A 411 0.44 16.23 -2.49
CA VAL A 411 -0.09 17.59 -2.62
C VAL A 411 -0.79 18.03 -1.34
N ALA A 412 -1.59 17.16 -0.73
CA ALA A 412 -2.24 17.44 0.54
C ALA A 412 -1.21 17.68 1.67
N MET A 413 -0.17 16.85 1.77
CA MET A 413 0.90 16.99 2.75
C MET A 413 1.62 18.35 2.62
N VAL A 414 1.97 18.75 1.39
CA VAL A 414 2.63 20.04 1.12
C VAL A 414 1.73 21.21 1.53
N LYS A 415 0.44 21.17 1.15
CA LYS A 415 -0.53 22.22 1.53
C LYS A 415 -0.72 22.30 3.05
N LEU A 416 -0.86 21.15 3.70
CA LEU A 416 -1.04 21.08 5.15
C LEU A 416 0.21 21.54 5.90
N HIS A 417 1.41 21.24 5.41
CA HIS A 417 2.64 21.69 6.04
C HIS A 417 2.75 23.22 6.11
N ASP A 418 2.34 23.93 5.06
CA ASP A 418 2.29 25.40 5.04
C ASP A 418 1.25 25.95 6.03
N ILE A 419 0.04 25.37 6.03
CA ILE A 419 -1.04 25.75 6.95
C ILE A 419 -0.60 25.57 8.41
N LEU A 420 0.00 24.42 8.72
CA LEU A 420 0.40 24.04 10.07
C LEU A 420 1.52 24.91 10.65
N GLN A 421 2.21 25.74 9.87
CA GLN A 421 3.19 26.70 10.40
C GLN A 421 2.57 27.70 11.40
N ASN A 422 1.26 27.92 11.32
CA ASN A 422 0.52 28.81 12.24
C ASN A 422 -0.07 28.07 13.46
N TYR A 423 0.18 26.78 13.59
CA TYR A 423 -0.39 25.91 14.62
C TYR A 423 0.72 25.19 15.40
N LYS A 424 0.39 24.68 16.58
CA LYS A 424 1.29 23.76 17.31
C LYS A 424 1.09 22.32 16.87
N ALA A 425 0.01 22.02 16.17
CA ALA A 425 -0.25 20.72 15.54
C ALA A 425 0.87 20.29 14.59
N ARG A 426 1.11 18.98 14.50
CA ARG A 426 2.23 18.42 13.73
C ARG A 426 1.81 17.20 12.95
N LEU A 427 2.22 17.13 11.68
CA LEU A 427 2.14 15.92 10.88
C LEU A 427 3.25 14.94 11.30
N LEU A 428 2.88 13.71 11.64
CA LEU A 428 3.80 12.70 12.18
C LEU A 428 4.08 11.57 11.19
N LEU A 429 3.03 11.00 10.60
CA LEU A 429 3.15 9.85 9.71
C LEU A 429 2.25 9.99 8.49
N GLN A 430 2.68 9.35 7.40
CA GLN A 430 1.84 9.05 6.25
C GLN A 430 1.80 7.52 6.08
N VAL A 431 0.59 6.96 6.08
CA VAL A 431 0.37 5.51 6.02
C VAL A 431 -0.73 5.22 5.02
N HIS A 432 -0.35 4.70 3.84
CA HIS A 432 -1.27 4.50 2.72
C HIS A 432 -1.95 5.81 2.26
N ASP A 433 -3.24 5.96 2.49
CA ASP A 433 -4.06 7.12 2.20
C ASP A 433 -4.43 7.94 3.45
N GLU A 434 -3.82 7.59 4.59
CA GLU A 434 -3.98 8.23 5.90
C GLU A 434 -2.79 9.14 6.25
N LEU A 435 -3.10 10.32 6.80
CA LEU A 435 -2.18 11.22 7.47
C LEU A 435 -2.46 11.21 8.98
N VAL A 436 -1.39 11.11 9.78
CA VAL A 436 -1.47 11.04 11.24
C VAL A 436 -0.80 12.26 11.85
N PHE A 437 -1.48 12.91 12.79
CA PHE A 437 -1.04 14.14 13.44
C PHE A 437 -1.08 14.00 14.96
N GLU A 438 -0.30 14.82 15.65
CA GLU A 438 -0.56 15.20 17.05
C GLU A 438 -1.07 16.64 17.07
N VAL A 439 -2.19 16.89 17.75
CA VAL A 439 -2.90 18.17 17.74
C VAL A 439 -3.23 18.59 19.18
N PRO A 440 -2.89 19.82 19.62
CA PRO A 440 -3.38 20.31 20.91
C PRO A 440 -4.91 20.34 20.94
N PRO A 441 -5.56 19.95 22.05
CA PRO A 441 -7.02 19.94 22.15
C PRO A 441 -7.67 21.27 21.78
N GLU A 442 -7.02 22.39 22.11
CA GLU A 442 -7.52 23.73 21.81
C GLU A 442 -7.54 24.08 20.31
N GLU A 443 -6.75 23.41 19.47
CA GLU A 443 -6.66 23.65 18.03
C GLU A 443 -7.56 22.69 17.22
N TRP A 444 -8.09 21.62 17.84
CA TRP A 444 -8.74 20.52 17.12
C TRP A 444 -10.04 20.94 16.40
N GLU A 445 -10.89 21.72 17.05
CA GLU A 445 -12.20 22.10 16.47
C GLU A 445 -12.03 22.85 15.14
N GLU A 446 -11.10 23.80 15.09
CA GLU A 446 -10.74 24.52 13.87
C GLU A 446 -10.02 23.60 12.88
N LEU A 447 -8.95 22.94 13.31
CA LEU A 447 -8.08 22.14 12.44
C LEU A 447 -8.79 20.94 11.82
N GLN A 448 -9.80 20.36 12.46
CA GLN A 448 -10.57 19.27 11.86
C GLN A 448 -11.16 19.69 10.52
N SER A 449 -11.77 20.88 10.47
CA SER A 449 -12.38 21.41 9.24
C SER A 449 -11.33 21.77 8.18
N VAL A 450 -10.21 22.35 8.62
CA VAL A 450 -9.10 22.77 7.75
C VAL A 450 -8.40 21.56 7.14
N ILE A 451 -8.11 20.52 7.92
CA ILE A 451 -7.48 19.28 7.46
C ILE A 451 -8.36 18.61 6.41
N LYS A 452 -9.64 18.42 6.72
CA LYS A 452 -10.60 17.81 5.78
C LYS A 452 -10.69 18.59 4.48
N SER A 453 -10.95 19.89 4.57
CA SER A 453 -11.10 20.75 3.39
C SER A 453 -9.83 20.78 2.53
N THR A 454 -8.64 20.85 3.15
CA THR A 454 -7.36 20.88 2.44
C THR A 454 -7.11 19.58 1.69
N MET A 455 -7.39 18.43 2.31
CA MET A 455 -7.23 17.13 1.69
C MET A 455 -8.30 16.88 0.62
N GLU A 456 -9.58 17.16 0.87
CA GLU A 456 -10.67 16.99 -0.10
C GLU A 456 -10.50 17.88 -1.34
N ASN A 457 -9.89 19.06 -1.17
CA ASN A 457 -9.59 20.01 -2.25
C ASN A 457 -8.11 19.98 -2.65
N ALA A 458 -7.38 18.90 -2.36
CA ALA A 458 -5.98 18.76 -2.75
C ALA A 458 -5.84 18.85 -4.28
N VAL A 459 -6.77 18.22 -5.01
CA VAL A 459 -6.90 18.27 -6.47
C VAL A 459 -8.39 18.34 -6.86
N SER A 460 -8.69 18.88 -8.04
CA SER A 460 -10.04 18.82 -8.61
C SER A 460 -10.20 17.56 -9.46
N LEU A 461 -11.20 16.74 -9.13
CA LEU A 461 -11.62 15.57 -9.91
C LEU A 461 -13.08 15.72 -10.32
N SER A 462 -13.55 14.92 -11.28
CA SER A 462 -14.97 14.87 -11.68
C SER A 462 -15.89 14.25 -10.61
N VAL A 463 -15.30 13.62 -9.60
CA VAL A 463 -15.99 13.10 -8.41
C VAL A 463 -15.37 13.75 -7.17
N PRO A 464 -16.14 14.08 -6.13
CA PRO A 464 -15.58 14.68 -4.92
C PRO A 464 -14.62 13.71 -4.24
N LEU A 465 -13.52 14.21 -3.67
CA LEU A 465 -12.76 13.46 -2.67
C LEU A 465 -13.47 13.58 -1.32
N LEU A 466 -13.32 12.57 -0.47
CA LEU A 466 -13.93 12.55 0.86
C LEU A 466 -12.88 12.12 1.88
N VAL A 467 -12.81 12.83 3.00
CA VAL A 467 -11.86 12.56 4.07
C VAL A 467 -12.60 12.37 5.38
N GLU A 468 -12.24 11.31 6.09
CA GLU A 468 -12.67 11.11 7.48
C GLU A 468 -11.53 11.50 8.40
N ALA A 469 -11.76 12.49 9.28
CA ALA A 469 -10.79 12.94 10.27
C ALA A 469 -11.34 12.73 11.68
N ARG A 470 -10.64 11.94 12.50
CA ARG A 470 -11.03 11.59 13.87
C ARG A 470 -9.85 11.77 14.84
N ALA A 471 -10.18 12.11 16.07
CA ALA A 471 -9.24 12.27 17.18
C ALA A 471 -9.43 11.18 18.24
N GLY A 472 -8.36 10.86 18.98
CA GLY A 472 -8.36 9.92 20.10
C GLY A 472 -7.11 10.04 20.95
N GLU A 473 -7.01 9.26 22.03
CA GLU A 473 -5.84 9.27 22.93
C GLU A 473 -4.64 8.52 22.33
N ASN A 474 -4.88 7.68 21.34
CA ASN A 474 -3.89 6.89 20.63
C ASN A 474 -4.36 6.60 19.21
N TRP A 475 -3.47 6.08 18.36
CA TRP A 475 -3.77 5.85 16.94
C TRP A 475 -4.82 4.75 16.68
N MET A 476 -5.13 3.90 17.66
CA MET A 476 -6.22 2.93 17.52
C MET A 476 -7.59 3.60 17.64
N GLU A 477 -7.72 4.59 18.53
CA GLU A 477 -8.98 5.30 18.81
C GLU A 477 -9.39 6.28 17.71
N THR A 478 -8.48 6.62 16.79
CA THR A 478 -8.80 7.45 15.62
C THR A 478 -9.51 6.68 14.50
N LYS A 479 -9.83 5.39 14.68
CA LYS A 479 -10.41 4.53 13.63
C LYS A 479 -11.91 4.31 13.71
#